data_AF-A0A1F9WY66-F1
#
_entry.id   AF-A0A1F9WY66-F1
#
_cell.length_a   1.000
_cell.length_b   1.000
_cell.length_c   1.000
_cell.angle_alpha   90.00
_cell.angle_beta   90.00
_cell.angle_gamma   90.00
#
_symmetry.space_group_name_H-M   'P 1'
#
loop_
_entity.id
_entity.type
_entity.pdbx_description
1 polymer ?
#
loop_
_entity_poly.entity_id
_entity_poly.type
_entity_poly.pdbx_seq_one_letter_code
_entity_poly.pdbx_strand_id
1 'polypeptide(L)' 'MNNQTTLKPRLATKIDKYLLTGQYTVKQVAELVKDEPEAAGKNILSNVHARIIGYKRKGATVERNEAGQIQITLKKQ' A
#
# COMPACT_ATOMS: atom_id res chain seq x y z
N MET A 1 -17.37 -24.88 -17.34
CA MET A 1 -15.95 -24.81 -16.93
C MET A 1 -15.72 -23.41 -16.36
N ASN A 2 -15.57 -23.30 -15.04
CA ASN A 2 -15.40 -22.01 -14.38
C ASN A 2 -13.93 -21.58 -14.49
N ASN A 3 -13.60 -20.76 -15.49
CA ASN A 3 -12.30 -20.08 -15.55
C ASN A 3 -12.28 -18.94 -14.51
N GLN A 4 -12.21 -19.29 -13.23
CA GLN A 4 -11.76 -18.34 -12.21
C GLN A 4 -10.24 -18.23 -12.34
N THR A 5 -9.78 -17.42 -13.29
CA THR A 5 -8.43 -16.88 -13.27
C THR A 5 -8.31 -16.11 -11.96
N THR A 6 -7.75 -16.73 -10.91
CA THR A 6 -7.35 -16.05 -9.68
C THR A 6 -6.21 -15.10 -10.05
N LEU A 7 -6.58 -13.92 -10.55
CA LEU A 7 -5.65 -12.82 -10.81
C LEU A 7 -4.99 -12.50 -9.47
N LYS A 8 -3.75 -12.98 -9.28
CA LYS A 8 -2.97 -12.68 -8.09
C LYS A 8 -2.96 -11.15 -7.92
N PRO A 9 -3.35 -10.62 -6.76
CA PRO A 9 -3.39 -9.17 -6.58
C PRO A 9 -1.98 -8.61 -6.77
N ARG A 10 -1.86 -7.60 -7.65
CA ARG A 10 -0.58 -6.94 -7.93
C ARG A 10 0.00 -6.36 -6.63
N LEU A 11 1.33 -6.29 -6.53
CA LEU A 11 2.05 -5.70 -5.38
C LEU A 11 1.46 -4.37 -4.92
N ALA A 12 1.09 -3.49 -5.87
CA ALA A 12 0.46 -2.20 -5.57
C ALA A 12 -0.86 -2.34 -4.79
N THR A 13 -1.72 -3.29 -5.18
CA THR A 13 -2.99 -3.58 -4.49
C THR A 13 -2.76 -4.10 -3.08
N LYS A 14 -1.71 -4.92 -2.89
CA LYS A 14 -1.34 -5.43 -1.56
C LYS A 14 -0.82 -4.32 -0.64
N ILE A 15 0.05 -3.45 -1.18
CA ILE A 15 0.50 -2.24 -0.47
C ILE A 15 -0.69 -1.36 -0.09
N ASP A 16 -1.61 -1.10 -1.04
CA ASP A 16 -2.81 -0.29 -0.79
C ASP A 16 -3.67 -0.87 0.33
N LYS A 17 -3.87 -2.20 0.35
CA LYS A 17 -4.64 -2.88 1.40
C LYS A 17 -4.13 -2.54 2.79
N TYR A 18 -2.82 -2.52 3.00
CA TYR A 18 -2.23 -2.21 4.32
C TYR A 18 -2.14 -0.71 4.59
N LEU A 19 -1.90 0.12 3.59
CA LEU A 19 -1.87 1.58 3.77
C LEU A 19 -3.23 2.14 4.17
N LEU A 20 -4.31 1.58 3.65
CA LEU A 20 -5.68 2.04 3.93
C LEU A 20 -6.20 1.58 5.29
N THR A 21 -5.51 0.71 6.02
CA THR A 21 -5.95 0.30 7.37
C THR A 21 -5.64 1.36 8.43
N GLY A 22 -4.68 2.26 8.19
CA GLY A 22 -4.22 3.21 9.21
C GLY A 22 -3.33 2.61 10.31
N GLN A 23 -3.09 1.30 10.30
CA GLN A 23 -2.49 0.58 11.44
C GLN A 23 -0.98 0.39 11.33
N TYR A 24 -0.38 0.70 10.19
CA TYR A 24 1.00 0.35 9.90
C TYR A 24 1.84 1.56 9.52
N THR A 25 3.10 1.54 9.96
CA THR A 25 4.15 2.43 9.46
C THR A 25 4.54 2.02 8.04
N VAL A 26 5.20 2.92 7.29
CA VAL A 26 5.75 2.62 5.96
C VAL A 26 6.66 1.38 5.98
N LYS A 27 7.50 1.26 7.01
CA LYS A 27 8.43 0.13 7.16
C LYS A 27 7.69 -1.18 7.38
N GLN A 28 6.66 -1.18 8.23
CA GLN A 28 5.83 -2.36 8.47
C GLN A 28 5.08 -2.80 7.21
N VAL A 29 4.53 -1.85 6.44
CA VAL A 29 3.88 -2.19 5.16
C VAL A 29 4.87 -2.83 4.18
N ALA A 30 6.09 -2.29 4.10
CA ALA A 30 7.13 -2.88 3.25
C ALA A 30 7.50 -4.29 3.69
N GLU A 31 7.60 -4.52 5.01
CA GLU A 31 7.90 -5.83 5.59
C GLU A 31 6.81 -6.85 5.31
N LEU A 32 5.53 -6.44 5.35
CA LEU A 32 4.37 -7.31 5.08
C LEU A 32 4.25 -7.76 3.61
N VAL A 33 4.95 -7.09 2.69
CA VAL A 33 4.85 -7.36 1.25
C VAL A 33 6.21 -7.68 0.61
N LYS A 34 7.28 -7.82 1.40
CA LYS A 34 8.64 -8.08 0.90
C LYS A 34 8.78 -9.47 0.28
N ASP A 35 8.03 -10.44 0.79
CA ASP A 35 8.09 -11.86 0.37
C ASP A 35 7.15 -12.14 -0.81
N GLU A 36 6.48 -11.10 -1.33
CA GLU A 36 5.63 -11.23 -2.50
C GLU A 36 6.49 -11.50 -3.75
N PRO A 37 6.09 -12.42 -4.65
CA PRO A 37 6.89 -12.73 -5.84
C PRO A 37 7.11 -11.49 -6.72
N GLU A 38 6.15 -10.56 -6.76
CA GLU A 38 6.28 -9.30 -7.49
C GLU A 38 7.21 -8.27 -6.82
N ALA A 39 7.63 -8.50 -5.57
CA ALA A 39 8.58 -7.68 -4.82
C ALA A 39 10.05 -8.00 -5.16
N ALA A 40 10.32 -9.18 -5.74
CA ALA A 40 11.66 -9.61 -6.11
C ALA A 40 12.37 -8.56 -6.99
N GLY A 41 13.58 -8.16 -6.59
CA GLY A 41 14.41 -7.19 -7.32
C GLY A 41 13.91 -5.73 -7.26
N LYS A 42 12.90 -5.41 -6.43
CA LYS A 42 12.37 -4.04 -6.31
C LYS A 42 12.65 -3.44 -4.93
N ASN A 43 12.78 -2.11 -4.91
CA ASN A 43 12.81 -1.36 -3.65
C ASN A 43 11.37 -1.18 -3.12
N ILE A 44 10.98 -2.02 -2.16
CA ILE A 44 9.62 -2.05 -1.62
C ILE A 44 9.28 -0.78 -0.86
N LEU A 45 10.22 -0.24 -0.07
CA LEU A 45 10.04 1.04 0.61
C LEU A 45 9.72 2.15 -0.40
N SER A 46 10.48 2.25 -1.50
CA SER A 46 10.21 3.22 -2.56
C SER A 46 8.82 3.03 -3.20
N ASN A 47 8.39 1.77 -3.39
CA ASN A 47 7.04 1.49 -3.89
C ASN A 47 5.95 1.95 -2.91
N VAL A 48 6.10 1.69 -1.60
CA VAL A 48 5.16 2.16 -0.58
C VAL A 48 5.09 3.69 -0.56
N HIS A 49 6.24 4.36 -0.60
CA HIS A 49 6.29 5.83 -0.71
C HIS A 49 5.61 6.35 -1.98
N ALA A 50 5.84 5.72 -3.14
CA ALA A 50 5.20 6.09 -4.39
C ALA A 50 3.67 5.95 -4.31
N ARG A 51 3.16 4.90 -3.65
CA ARG A 51 1.71 4.73 -3.41
C ARG A 51 1.14 5.87 -2.55
N ILE A 52 1.80 6.22 -1.45
CA ILE A 52 1.41 7.32 -0.57
C ILE A 52 1.34 8.65 -1.34
N ILE A 53 2.36 8.96 -2.14
CA ILE A 53 2.38 10.16 -3.00
C ILE A 53 1.23 10.12 -4.00
N GLY A 54 0.93 8.95 -4.57
CA GLY A 54 -0.21 8.73 -5.46
C GLY A 54 -1.56 9.09 -4.82
N TYR A 55 -1.77 8.73 -3.55
CA TYR A 55 -2.97 9.13 -2.81
C TYR A 55 -3.05 10.64 -2.59
N LYS A 56 -1.94 11.29 -2.20
CA LYS A 56 -1.88 12.76 -2.07
C LYS A 56 -2.23 13.46 -3.38
N ARG A 57 -1.69 12.98 -4.51
CA ARG A 57 -1.98 13.53 -5.85
C ARG A 57 -3.45 13.37 -6.25
N LYS A 58 -4.13 12.34 -5.75
CA LYS A 58 -5.57 12.11 -5.95
C LYS A 58 -6.45 12.90 -4.97
N GLY A 59 -5.86 13.77 -4.15
CA GLY A 59 -6.58 14.62 -3.20
C GLY A 59 -6.96 13.94 -1.89
N ALA A 60 -6.40 12.76 -1.59
CA ALA A 60 -6.54 12.16 -0.27
C ALA A 60 -5.67 12.88 0.77
N THR A 61 -6.15 12.92 2.01
CA THR A 61 -5.34 13.38 3.14
C THR A 61 -4.48 12.22 3.61
N VAL A 62 -3.18 12.47 3.81
CA VAL A 62 -2.26 11.48 4.37
C VAL A 62 -1.55 12.08 5.57
N GLU A 63 -1.77 11.47 6.72
CA GLU A 63 -1.24 11.89 8.01
C GLU A 63 -0.40 10.78 8.63
N ARG A 64 0.47 11.16 9.56
CA ARG A 64 1.26 10.25 10.37
C ARG A 64 0.91 10.50 11.83
N ASN A 65 0.49 9.48 12.55
CA ASN A 65 0.21 9.62 13.99
C ASN A 65 1.51 9.58 14.82
N GLU A 66 1.38 9.75 16.14
CA GLU A 66 2.50 9.74 17.09
C GLU A 66 3.31 8.43 17.05
N ALA A 67 2.63 7.30 16.79
CA ALA A 67 3.26 5.99 16.62
C ALA A 67 3.94 5.80 15.24
N GLY A 68 3.88 6.80 14.36
CA GLY A 68 4.45 6.76 13.02
C GLY A 68 3.61 6.00 11.98
N GLN A 69 2.40 5.56 12.34
CA GLN A 69 1.48 4.86 11.46
C GLN A 69 0.89 5.84 10.44
N ILE A 70 0.66 5.36 9.21
CA ILE A 70 0.15 6.19 8.12
C ILE A 70 -1.37 6.08 8.05
N GLN A 71 -2.08 7.19 8.26
CA GLN A 71 -3.52 7.29 8.07
C GLN A 71 -3.81 7.93 6.71
N ILE A 72 -4.55 7.22 5.86
CA ILE A 72 -5.01 7.75 4.57
C ILE A 72 -6.53 7.92 4.63
N THR A 73 -6.98 9.16 4.44
CA THR A 73 -8.41 9.49 4.35
C THR A 73 -8.73 9.89 2.93
N LEU A 74 -9.50 9.05 2.25
CA LEU A 74 -9.99 9.33 0.89
C LEU A 74 -11.09 10.40 0.98
N LYS A 75 -11.05 11.42 0.11
CA LYS A 75 -12.20 12.31 -0.04
C LYS A 75 -13.40 11.47 -0.49
N LYS A 76 -14.56 11.64 0.16
CA LYS A 76 -15.82 11.19 -0.41
C LYS A 76 -15.97 11.89 -1.76
N GLN A 77 -16.06 11.08 -2.82
CA GLN A 77 -16.50 11.54 -4.13
C GLN A 77 -17.98 11.92 -4.05
#